data_AF-A0A2N7G5W2-F1
#
_entry.id   AF-A0A2N7G5W2-F1
#
_cell.length_a   1.000
_cell.length_b   1.000
_cell.length_c   1.000
_cell.angle_alpha   90.00
_cell.angle_beta   90.00
_cell.angle_gamma   90.00
#
_symmetry.space_group_name_H-M   'P 1'
#
loop_
_entity.id
_entity.type
_entity.pdbx_description
1 polymer ?
#
loop_
_entity_poly.entity_id
_entity_poly.type
_entity_poly.pdbx_seq_one_letter_code
_entity_poly.pdbx_strand_id
1 'polypeptide(L)'
;MNSYRKTLLALPLILLAGCNSSSNSGKAATKAQVKPKADYVFSSVKLGKLYQEREELQESMKLDYDGVQYETILFAEELSDEQKVVRLASRLGQSVDLYLPDAGVDDCGIYSEGNYYDSFDCGTAQRSIGNDTTLIQTTTSDRKLAVKLEYQNELSQYVTSLGSTILSKTKNGNKITITTSFAFNAFYRDVLKETGAVERITSTLGASTYSQLFDIVKLYRGSEMTLKFTNHIGGSDDDEINMYTGRMINNNKMTTVVTPTGSVFSGGTDLFAAGNPRILERADTTKAIELNKQVGVHSWAEGDKTAKEFPYTNESHRQQATYFQKVMGEKGIDFYIFTLDSAPAAGEHWMTKADSDKYGFITRIE
;
A
#
# COMPACT_ATOMS: atom_id res chain seq x y z
N MET A 1 -14.20 29.98 -2.69
CA MET A 1 -14.29 28.94 -3.74
C MET A 1 -13.61 29.49 -4.97
N ASN A 2 -12.63 28.78 -5.55
CA ASN A 2 -11.51 29.24 -6.39
C ASN A 2 -10.25 29.65 -5.63
N SER A 3 -9.45 28.66 -5.22
CA SER A 3 -7.96 28.66 -5.23
C SER A 3 -7.42 27.48 -4.41
N TYR A 4 -7.71 26.23 -4.81
CA TYR A 4 -7.03 25.02 -4.31
C TYR A 4 -7.21 23.86 -5.32
N ARG A 5 -7.02 24.15 -6.61
CA ARG A 5 -6.86 23.11 -7.65
C ARG A 5 -5.54 23.42 -8.35
N LYS A 6 -4.70 22.38 -8.51
CA LYS A 6 -3.27 22.39 -8.90
C LYS A 6 -2.27 22.24 -7.75
N THR A 7 -2.40 21.18 -6.98
CA THR A 7 -1.23 20.55 -6.32
C THR A 7 -1.21 19.02 -6.39
N LEU A 8 -2.06 18.45 -7.25
CA LEU A 8 -1.86 17.13 -7.82
C LEU A 8 -1.49 17.35 -9.28
N LEU A 9 -0.20 17.43 -9.56
CA LEU A 9 0.39 17.31 -10.91
C LEU A 9 1.90 17.40 -10.77
N ALA A 10 2.56 16.34 -11.26
CA ALA A 10 3.87 16.33 -11.93
C ALA A 10 4.91 17.34 -11.43
N LEU A 11 6.01 16.82 -10.87
CA LEU A 11 7.26 17.58 -10.69
C LEU A 11 7.56 18.41 -11.96
N PRO A 12 7.80 19.73 -11.84
CA PRO A 12 8.13 20.53 -13.01
C PRO A 12 9.56 20.20 -13.46
N LEU A 13 9.67 19.66 -14.67
CA LEU A 13 10.90 19.72 -15.47
C LEU A 13 11.26 21.20 -15.67
N ILE A 14 12.31 21.67 -14.99
CA ILE A 14 12.95 22.94 -15.33
C ILE A 14 14.12 22.63 -16.26
N LEU A 15 13.89 22.80 -17.56
CA LEU A 15 14.94 22.99 -18.56
C LEU A 15 15.49 24.41 -18.39
N LEU A 16 16.72 24.53 -17.91
CA LEU A 16 17.50 25.76 -18.01
C LEU A 16 18.67 25.52 -18.99
N ALA A 17 18.46 25.97 -20.23
CA ALA A 17 19.54 26.28 -21.16
C ALA A 17 19.83 27.79 -21.07
N GLY A 18 21.08 28.17 -20.82
CA GLY A 18 21.53 29.56 -20.82
C GLY A 18 23.02 29.68 -20.50
N CYS A 19 23.76 30.27 -21.43
CA CYS A 19 25.21 30.17 -21.61
C CYS A 19 26.09 31.06 -20.71
N ASN A 20 27.26 30.50 -20.37
CA ASN A 20 28.64 31.04 -20.36
C ASN A 20 28.97 32.39 -19.69
N SER A 21 29.81 32.34 -18.64
CA SER A 21 31.01 33.19 -18.55
C SER A 21 32.05 32.65 -17.56
N SER A 22 33.31 32.83 -17.93
CA SER A 22 34.55 32.30 -17.33
C SER A 22 34.83 32.75 -15.89
N SER A 23 35.27 31.83 -15.02
CA SER A 23 36.54 31.97 -14.28
C SER A 23 36.87 30.71 -13.46
N ASN A 24 38.14 30.34 -13.53
CA ASN A 24 38.75 29.14 -12.99
C ASN A 24 38.92 29.28 -11.46
N SER A 25 38.24 28.44 -10.67
CA SER A 25 38.64 28.12 -9.30
C SER A 25 38.23 26.68 -8.98
N GLY A 26 39.13 25.94 -8.35
CA GLY A 26 39.19 24.48 -8.36
C GLY A 26 37.86 23.77 -8.12
N LYS A 27 37.43 22.97 -9.11
CA LYS A 27 36.43 21.93 -8.89
C LYS A 27 37.02 20.92 -7.90
N ALA A 28 36.65 21.05 -6.63
CA ALA A 28 36.58 19.89 -5.77
C ALA A 28 35.67 18.90 -6.50
N ALA A 29 36.23 17.78 -6.97
CA ALA A 29 35.42 16.67 -7.44
C ALA A 29 34.54 16.27 -6.25
N THR A 30 33.26 16.67 -6.25
CA THR A 30 32.25 16.14 -5.34
C THR A 30 32.22 14.65 -5.59
N LYS A 31 32.91 13.89 -4.74
CA LYS A 31 32.83 12.42 -4.76
C LYS A 31 31.35 12.08 -4.72
N ALA A 32 30.90 11.27 -5.68
CA ALA A 32 29.54 10.77 -5.70
C ALA A 32 29.24 10.16 -4.32
N GLN A 33 28.13 10.59 -3.72
CA GLN A 33 27.71 10.08 -2.43
C GLN A 33 27.49 8.57 -2.55
N VAL A 34 28.12 7.78 -1.69
CA VAL A 34 28.12 6.29 -1.78
C VAL A 34 26.92 5.68 -1.06
N LYS A 35 26.30 6.41 -0.13
CA LYS A 35 25.10 6.00 0.62
C LYS A 35 24.21 7.21 0.89
N PRO A 36 22.88 7.11 0.86
CA PRO A 36 21.98 8.22 1.20
C PRO A 36 22.14 8.69 2.64
N LYS A 37 21.84 9.97 2.88
CA LYS A 37 21.81 10.53 4.24
C LYS A 37 20.46 10.20 4.88
N ALA A 38 20.49 9.85 6.15
CA ALA A 38 19.31 9.58 6.97
C ALA A 38 18.93 10.84 7.78
N ASP A 39 18.61 11.91 7.06
CA ASP A 39 18.34 13.25 7.59
C ASP A 39 16.99 13.81 7.10
N TYR A 40 16.09 12.93 6.67
CA TYR A 40 14.70 13.29 6.39
C TYR A 40 13.93 13.56 7.69
N VAL A 41 13.08 14.58 7.70
CA VAL A 41 12.28 14.95 8.86
C VAL A 41 10.85 14.46 8.70
N PHE A 42 10.55 13.31 9.30
CA PHE A 42 9.18 12.85 9.51
C PHE A 42 8.50 13.76 10.55
N SER A 43 7.30 14.26 10.25
CA SER A 43 6.58 15.17 11.16
C SER A 43 5.08 14.90 11.16
N SER A 44 4.42 15.24 12.27
CA SER A 44 2.96 15.19 12.38
C SER A 44 2.28 16.12 11.39
N VAL A 45 2.92 17.23 11.01
CA VAL A 45 2.40 18.17 10.01
C VAL A 45 2.35 17.53 8.62
N LYS A 46 3.44 16.88 8.19
CA LYS A 46 3.46 16.17 6.90
C LYS A 46 2.46 15.02 6.90
N LEU A 47 2.47 14.21 7.96
CA LEU A 47 1.51 13.13 8.15
C LEU A 47 0.05 13.61 8.11
N GLY A 48 -0.28 14.74 8.75
CA GLY A 48 -1.62 15.30 8.73
C GLY A 48 -2.09 15.71 7.33
N LYS A 49 -1.18 16.23 6.49
CA LYS A 49 -1.48 16.54 5.09
C LYS A 49 -1.73 15.29 4.26
N LEU A 50 -0.84 14.30 4.39
CA LEU A 50 -0.99 13.02 3.70
C LEU A 50 -2.33 12.36 4.07
N TYR A 51 -2.68 12.39 5.36
CA TYR A 51 -3.93 11.82 5.84
C TYR A 51 -5.15 12.56 5.29
N GLN A 52 -5.14 13.90 5.27
CA GLN A 52 -6.22 14.70 4.69
C GLN A 52 -6.42 14.40 3.19
N GLU A 53 -5.33 14.30 2.42
CA GLU A 53 -5.39 13.93 1.01
C GLU A 53 -6.01 12.52 0.80
N ARG A 54 -5.84 11.61 1.77
CA ARG A 54 -6.34 10.23 1.70
C ARG A 54 -7.79 10.14 2.19
N GLU A 55 -8.21 10.99 3.11
CA GLU A 55 -9.62 11.17 3.47
C GLU A 55 -10.43 11.63 2.25
N GLU A 56 -9.88 12.52 1.40
CA GLU A 56 -10.52 12.92 0.14
C GLU A 56 -10.72 11.74 -0.82
N LEU A 57 -9.80 10.77 -0.84
CA LEU A 57 -9.98 9.51 -1.59
C LEU A 57 -11.12 8.66 -1.03
N GLN A 58 -11.27 8.60 0.30
CA GLN A 58 -12.33 7.81 0.93
C GLN A 58 -13.73 8.33 0.58
N GLU A 59 -13.86 9.63 0.30
CA GLU A 59 -15.11 10.29 -0.07
C GLU A 59 -15.27 10.48 -1.59
N SER A 60 -14.33 9.97 -2.40
CA SER A 60 -14.27 10.27 -3.82
C SER A 60 -15.27 9.49 -4.69
N MET A 61 -16.05 8.58 -4.09
CA MET A 61 -16.94 7.68 -4.80
C MET A 61 -18.23 7.44 -4.01
N LYS A 62 -19.34 7.45 -4.73
CA LYS A 62 -20.68 7.25 -4.21
C LYS A 62 -21.47 6.30 -5.08
N LEU A 63 -22.09 5.31 -4.46
CA LEU A 63 -22.92 4.31 -5.10
C LEU A 63 -24.29 4.28 -4.41
N ASP A 64 -25.36 4.57 -5.15
CA ASP A 64 -26.72 4.26 -4.74
C ASP A 64 -27.14 2.94 -5.41
N TYR A 65 -27.44 1.92 -4.60
CA TYR A 65 -27.79 0.58 -5.05
C TYR A 65 -28.68 -0.14 -4.03
N ASP A 66 -29.73 -0.82 -4.52
CA ASP A 66 -30.68 -1.59 -3.70
C ASP A 66 -31.26 -0.78 -2.51
N GLY A 67 -31.56 0.50 -2.75
CA GLY A 67 -32.09 1.41 -1.73
C GLY A 67 -31.07 1.88 -0.68
N VAL A 68 -29.80 1.50 -0.81
CA VAL A 68 -28.71 1.87 0.09
C VAL A 68 -27.72 2.80 -0.62
N GLN A 69 -27.27 3.82 0.09
CA GLN A 69 -26.22 4.72 -0.35
C GLN A 69 -24.90 4.35 0.33
N TYR A 70 -23.90 4.02 -0.47
CA TYR A 70 -22.53 3.76 -0.04
C TYR A 70 -21.66 4.93 -0.49
N GLU A 71 -20.99 5.59 0.45
CA GLU A 71 -20.30 6.86 0.21
C GLU A 71 -18.94 6.96 0.90
N THR A 72 -18.44 5.84 1.42
CA THR A 72 -17.11 5.76 2.04
C THR A 72 -16.36 4.58 1.47
N ILE A 73 -15.21 4.82 0.82
CA ILE A 73 -14.29 3.76 0.42
C ILE A 73 -13.53 3.27 1.65
N LEU A 74 -13.68 1.99 1.96
CA LEU A 74 -12.94 1.33 3.05
C LEU A 74 -11.61 0.76 2.56
N PHE A 75 -11.63 0.14 1.39
CA PHE A 75 -10.51 -0.59 0.80
C PHE A 75 -10.59 -0.53 -0.73
N ALA A 76 -9.45 -0.65 -1.38
CA ALA A 76 -9.37 -0.86 -2.82
C ALA A 76 -8.19 -1.76 -3.16
N GLU A 77 -8.32 -2.55 -4.22
CA GLU A 77 -7.25 -3.40 -4.74
C GLU A 77 -7.24 -3.33 -6.27
N GLU A 78 -6.05 -3.28 -6.83
CA GLU A 78 -5.82 -3.41 -8.27
C GLU A 78 -5.89 -4.89 -8.68
N LEU A 79 -6.70 -5.19 -9.70
CA LEU A 79 -6.80 -6.53 -10.28
C LEU A 79 -5.91 -6.65 -11.52
N SER A 80 -5.80 -5.56 -12.28
CA SER A 80 -4.90 -5.34 -13.42
C SER A 80 -4.77 -3.82 -13.66
N ASP A 81 -3.91 -3.43 -14.60
CA ASP A 81 -3.72 -2.03 -15.01
C ASP A 81 -5.03 -1.29 -15.37
N GLU A 82 -6.07 -2.04 -15.76
CA GLU A 82 -7.36 -1.51 -16.25
C GLU A 82 -8.55 -1.89 -15.35
N GLN A 83 -8.33 -2.66 -14.26
CA GLN A 83 -9.41 -3.22 -13.45
C GLN A 83 -9.09 -3.10 -11.96
N LYS A 84 -10.07 -2.67 -11.17
CA LYS A 84 -9.95 -2.60 -9.71
C LYS A 84 -11.23 -3.03 -9.02
N VAL A 85 -11.10 -3.41 -7.75
CA VAL A 85 -12.21 -3.66 -6.85
C VAL A 85 -12.16 -2.67 -5.68
N VAL A 86 -13.31 -2.09 -5.35
CA VAL A 86 -13.44 -1.03 -4.34
C VAL A 86 -14.52 -1.42 -3.34
N ARG A 87 -14.16 -1.54 -2.05
CA ARG A 87 -15.15 -1.78 -0.98
C ARG A 87 -15.73 -0.45 -0.52
N LEU A 88 -17.01 -0.24 -0.80
CA LEU A 88 -17.77 0.92 -0.36
C LEU A 88 -18.63 0.57 0.85
N ALA A 89 -18.80 1.52 1.77
CA ALA A 89 -19.62 1.40 2.95
C ALA A 89 -20.69 2.49 3.03
N SER A 90 -21.84 2.12 3.59
CA SER A 90 -22.92 3.03 3.95
C SER A 90 -22.68 3.61 5.35
N ARG A 91 -23.41 4.69 5.67
CA ARG A 91 -23.41 5.28 7.03
C ARG A 91 -23.83 4.30 8.12
N LEU A 92 -24.57 3.25 7.77
CA LEU A 92 -25.06 2.24 8.70
C LEU A 92 -24.11 1.02 8.80
N GLY A 93 -22.96 1.06 8.13
CA GLY A 93 -21.95 0.01 8.16
C GLY A 93 -22.23 -1.18 7.23
N GLN A 94 -23.22 -1.08 6.33
CA GLN A 94 -23.36 -2.05 5.24
C GLN A 94 -22.26 -1.80 4.21
N SER A 95 -21.73 -2.85 3.58
CA SER A 95 -20.68 -2.71 2.58
C SER A 95 -20.92 -3.58 1.35
N VAL A 96 -20.45 -3.09 0.20
CA VAL A 96 -20.43 -3.80 -1.08
C VAL A 96 -19.06 -3.67 -1.73
N ASP A 97 -18.69 -4.66 -2.53
CA ASP A 97 -17.51 -4.62 -3.39
C ASP A 97 -17.96 -4.21 -4.79
N LEU A 98 -17.45 -3.08 -5.26
CA LEU A 98 -17.65 -2.57 -6.60
C LEU A 98 -16.47 -3.00 -7.47
N TYR A 99 -16.72 -3.86 -8.46
CA TYR A 99 -15.80 -4.10 -9.56
C TYR A 99 -15.95 -2.96 -10.58
N LEU A 100 -14.84 -2.26 -10.83
CA LEU A 100 -14.81 -1.05 -11.65
C LEU A 100 -13.66 -1.15 -12.67
N PRO A 101 -13.93 -1.62 -13.89
CA PRO A 101 -12.99 -1.55 -15.00
C PRO A 101 -12.92 -0.13 -15.61
N ASP A 102 -11.84 0.12 -16.33
CA ASP A 102 -11.70 1.25 -17.24
C ASP A 102 -12.76 1.19 -18.36
N ALA A 103 -13.07 2.37 -18.93
CA ALA A 103 -14.18 2.50 -19.86
C ALA A 103 -13.97 1.64 -21.12
N GLY A 104 -14.87 0.68 -21.36
CA GLY A 104 -14.84 -0.19 -22.54
C GLY A 104 -14.02 -1.47 -22.38
N VAL A 105 -13.46 -1.72 -21.20
CA VAL A 105 -12.70 -2.94 -20.88
C VAL A 105 -13.64 -4.09 -20.52
N ASP A 106 -14.59 -3.86 -19.62
CA ASP A 106 -15.57 -4.87 -19.16
C ASP A 106 -16.83 -4.17 -18.59
N ASP A 107 -17.84 -4.97 -18.24
CA ASP A 107 -18.99 -4.52 -17.44
C ASP A 107 -18.57 -4.26 -15.98
N CYS A 108 -19.25 -3.35 -15.30
CA CYS A 108 -19.06 -3.17 -13.87
C CYS A 108 -19.88 -4.21 -13.10
N GLY A 109 -19.58 -4.39 -11.81
CA GLY A 109 -20.32 -5.31 -10.97
C GLY A 109 -20.38 -4.93 -9.51
N ILE A 110 -21.49 -5.30 -8.86
CA ILE A 110 -21.69 -5.09 -7.42
C ILE A 110 -21.80 -6.45 -6.76
N TYR A 111 -20.94 -6.69 -5.78
CA TYR A 111 -20.89 -7.93 -5.01
C TYR A 111 -21.11 -7.65 -3.52
N SER A 112 -21.75 -8.59 -2.83
CA SER A 112 -21.73 -8.67 -1.37
C SER A 112 -21.55 -10.13 -1.00
N GLU A 113 -20.74 -10.42 0.02
CA GLU A 113 -20.49 -11.79 0.43
C GLU A 113 -21.77 -12.52 0.82
N GLY A 114 -21.94 -13.75 0.32
CA GLY A 114 -23.16 -14.55 0.50
C GLY A 114 -24.36 -14.11 -0.35
N ASN A 115 -24.23 -13.01 -1.09
CA ASN A 115 -25.20 -12.55 -2.08
C ASN A 115 -24.70 -12.81 -3.51
N TYR A 116 -25.44 -12.26 -4.48
CA TYR A 116 -25.20 -12.39 -5.91
C TYR A 116 -24.28 -11.29 -6.44
N TYR A 117 -23.46 -11.62 -7.45
CA TYR A 117 -22.70 -10.66 -8.27
C TYR A 117 -23.62 -10.09 -9.34
N ASP A 118 -23.96 -8.80 -9.24
CA ASP A 118 -24.92 -8.16 -10.14
C ASP A 118 -24.18 -7.21 -11.08
N SER A 119 -24.03 -7.60 -12.34
CA SER A 119 -23.34 -6.80 -13.35
C SER A 119 -24.20 -5.65 -13.86
N PHE A 120 -23.58 -4.60 -14.38
CA PHE A 120 -24.25 -3.51 -15.05
C PHE A 120 -23.35 -2.88 -16.11
N ASP A 121 -23.97 -2.44 -17.21
CA ASP A 121 -23.27 -1.72 -18.28
C ASP A 121 -22.66 -0.42 -17.71
N CYS A 122 -21.35 -0.34 -17.74
CA CYS A 122 -20.59 0.86 -17.43
C CYS A 122 -19.61 1.22 -18.54
N GLY A 123 -19.93 0.84 -19.78
CA GLY A 123 -19.18 1.21 -20.96
C GLY A 123 -19.22 2.72 -21.22
N THR A 124 -18.46 3.16 -22.22
CA THR A 124 -18.29 4.58 -22.55
C THR A 124 -19.61 5.33 -22.75
N ALA A 125 -20.64 4.67 -23.30
CA ALA A 125 -21.95 5.28 -23.53
C ALA A 125 -22.74 5.57 -22.24
N GLN A 126 -22.46 4.85 -21.15
CA GLN A 126 -23.14 5.04 -19.86
C GLN A 126 -22.46 6.07 -18.97
N ARG A 127 -21.24 6.49 -19.31
CA ARG A 127 -20.44 7.45 -18.53
C ARG A 127 -20.74 8.87 -18.97
N SER A 128 -21.45 9.60 -18.13
CA SER A 128 -21.59 11.05 -18.24
C SER A 128 -20.38 11.73 -17.58
N ILE A 129 -19.36 12.02 -18.38
CA ILE A 129 -18.09 12.59 -17.91
C ILE A 129 -18.19 14.12 -17.86
N GLY A 130 -18.19 14.68 -16.65
CA GLY A 130 -18.03 16.11 -16.40
C GLY A 130 -16.55 16.49 -16.22
N ASN A 131 -16.29 17.76 -15.90
CA ASN A 131 -14.91 18.23 -15.66
C ASN A 131 -14.26 17.51 -14.47
N ASP A 132 -15.02 17.33 -13.38
CA ASP A 132 -14.50 16.82 -12.11
C ASP A 132 -14.99 15.42 -11.77
N THR A 133 -16.23 15.08 -12.16
CA THR A 133 -16.87 13.81 -11.82
C THR A 133 -17.33 13.06 -13.06
N THR A 134 -17.44 11.74 -12.91
CA THR A 134 -18.15 10.88 -13.85
C THR A 134 -19.36 10.29 -13.16
N LEU A 135 -20.50 10.30 -13.87
CA LEU A 135 -21.76 9.71 -13.42
C LEU A 135 -22.16 8.56 -14.34
N ILE A 136 -22.51 7.42 -13.75
CA ILE A 136 -23.15 6.27 -14.41
C ILE A 136 -24.52 6.09 -13.78
N GLN A 137 -25.57 6.09 -14.62
CA GLN A 137 -26.95 5.82 -14.21
C GLN A 137 -27.54 4.75 -15.11
N THR A 138 -27.80 3.57 -14.53
CA THR A 138 -28.24 2.40 -15.28
C THR A 138 -29.04 1.46 -14.38
N THR A 139 -29.32 0.26 -14.87
CA THR A 139 -29.88 -0.84 -14.09
C THR A 139 -28.99 -2.06 -14.20
N THR A 140 -28.95 -2.87 -13.15
CA THR A 140 -28.25 -4.14 -13.20
C THR A 140 -28.87 -5.11 -14.20
N SER A 141 -28.03 -5.98 -14.76
CA SER A 141 -28.36 -6.88 -15.86
C SER A 141 -29.40 -7.91 -15.44
N ASP A 142 -29.26 -8.51 -14.27
CA ASP A 142 -30.11 -9.63 -13.86
C ASP A 142 -31.26 -9.18 -12.96
N ARG A 143 -30.96 -8.49 -11.86
CA ARG A 143 -32.00 -8.09 -10.89
C ARG A 143 -32.79 -6.85 -11.31
N LYS A 144 -32.36 -6.15 -12.36
CA LYS A 144 -32.99 -4.91 -12.84
C LYS A 144 -33.09 -3.83 -11.76
N LEU A 145 -32.11 -3.81 -10.85
CA LEU A 145 -32.04 -2.82 -9.78
C LEU A 145 -31.39 -1.54 -10.31
N ALA A 146 -31.90 -0.38 -9.89
CA ALA A 146 -31.30 0.90 -10.25
C ALA A 146 -29.91 1.04 -9.63
N VAL A 147 -28.97 1.53 -10.45
CA VAL A 147 -27.59 1.84 -10.07
C VAL A 147 -27.34 3.31 -10.39
N LYS A 148 -26.83 4.05 -9.40
CA LYS A 148 -26.23 5.35 -9.62
C LYS A 148 -24.84 5.37 -8.99
N LEU A 149 -23.82 5.38 -9.84
CA LEU A 149 -22.41 5.47 -9.44
C LEU A 149 -21.88 6.85 -9.85
N GLU A 150 -21.34 7.59 -8.90
CA GLU A 150 -20.68 8.87 -9.12
C GLU A 150 -19.29 8.84 -8.48
N TYR A 151 -18.26 9.27 -9.21
CA TYR A 151 -16.90 9.35 -8.66
C TYR A 151 -16.12 10.53 -9.23
N GLN A 152 -15.14 11.00 -8.47
CA GLN A 152 -14.20 12.05 -8.89
C GLN A 152 -13.17 11.49 -9.87
N ASN A 153 -13.04 12.10 -11.04
CA ASN A 153 -12.24 11.60 -12.17
C ASN A 153 -10.77 11.36 -11.75
N GLU A 154 -10.10 12.39 -11.23
CA GLU A 154 -8.69 12.30 -10.83
C GLU A 154 -8.51 11.37 -9.64
N LEU A 155 -9.29 11.55 -8.57
CA LEU A 155 -9.14 10.77 -7.33
C LEU A 155 -9.41 9.29 -7.53
N SER A 156 -10.31 8.91 -8.45
CA SER A 156 -10.61 7.51 -8.76
C SER A 156 -9.41 6.71 -9.25
N GLN A 157 -8.37 7.38 -9.79
CA GLN A 157 -7.14 6.73 -10.24
C GLN A 157 -6.22 6.36 -9.07
N TYR A 158 -6.38 6.99 -7.91
CA TYR A 158 -5.49 6.83 -6.75
C TYR A 158 -6.15 6.09 -5.58
N VAL A 159 -7.38 5.59 -5.74
CA VAL A 159 -8.11 4.92 -4.64
C VAL A 159 -7.41 3.66 -4.11
N THR A 160 -6.58 3.00 -4.93
CA THR A 160 -5.78 1.84 -4.51
C THR A 160 -4.74 2.18 -3.44
N SER A 161 -4.31 3.45 -3.34
CA SER A 161 -3.46 3.94 -2.23
C SER A 161 -4.10 3.81 -0.85
N LEU A 162 -5.41 3.55 -0.77
CA LEU A 162 -6.07 3.16 0.48
C LEU A 162 -5.64 1.75 0.93
N GLY A 163 -5.31 0.85 0.00
CA GLY A 163 -4.93 -0.53 0.22
C GLY A 163 -6.12 -1.45 0.58
N SER A 164 -5.83 -2.73 0.75
CA SER A 164 -6.81 -3.80 0.96
C SER A 164 -6.52 -4.70 2.16
N THR A 165 -5.48 -4.37 2.94
CA THR A 165 -5.10 -5.13 4.13
C THR A 165 -5.97 -4.74 5.33
N ILE A 166 -6.72 -5.70 5.85
CA ILE A 166 -7.51 -5.57 7.06
C ILE A 166 -6.64 -5.89 8.27
N LEU A 167 -6.73 -5.06 9.32
CA LEU A 167 -6.14 -5.34 10.63
C LEU A 167 -7.23 -5.72 11.63
N SER A 168 -7.24 -7.00 12.01
CA SER A 168 -8.07 -7.51 13.11
C SER A 168 -7.26 -7.58 14.39
N LYS A 169 -7.93 -7.54 15.54
CA LYS A 169 -7.30 -7.50 16.86
C LYS A 169 -8.01 -8.43 17.84
N THR A 170 -7.21 -9.14 18.65
CA THR A 170 -7.66 -9.90 19.80
C THR A 170 -6.91 -9.42 21.04
N LYS A 171 -7.56 -9.50 22.22
CA LYS A 171 -6.99 -9.08 23.50
C LYS A 171 -6.95 -10.26 24.47
N ASN A 172 -5.79 -10.48 25.08
CA ASN A 172 -5.61 -11.40 26.19
C ASN A 172 -4.82 -10.71 27.31
N GLY A 173 -5.50 -10.30 28.38
CA GLY A 173 -4.91 -9.47 29.42
C GLY A 173 -4.39 -8.14 28.86
N ASN A 174 -3.09 -7.86 29.05
CA ASN A 174 -2.42 -6.67 28.50
C ASN A 174 -1.80 -6.90 27.10
N LYS A 175 -2.05 -8.06 26.48
CA LYS A 175 -1.49 -8.41 25.18
C LYS A 175 -2.54 -8.22 24.09
N ILE A 176 -2.16 -7.50 23.04
CA ILE A 176 -2.95 -7.31 21.83
C ILE A 176 -2.25 -8.05 20.69
N THR A 177 -2.95 -8.99 20.07
CA THR A 177 -2.49 -9.62 18.83
C THR A 177 -3.29 -9.03 17.68
N ILE A 178 -2.57 -8.39 16.76
CA ILE A 178 -3.07 -7.82 15.53
C ILE A 178 -2.77 -8.83 14.41
N THR A 179 -3.76 -9.18 13.60
CA THR A 179 -3.61 -10.12 12.49
C THR A 179 -4.04 -9.46 11.19
N THR A 180 -3.29 -9.71 10.12
CA THR A 180 -3.64 -9.23 8.78
C THR A 180 -4.57 -10.22 8.06
N SER A 181 -5.49 -9.69 7.25
CA SER A 181 -6.27 -10.46 6.29
C SER A 181 -6.54 -9.61 5.05
N PHE A 182 -6.98 -10.25 3.96
CA PHE A 182 -7.30 -9.55 2.71
C PHE A 182 -8.78 -9.16 2.65
N ALA A 183 -9.07 -7.91 2.28
CA ALA A 183 -10.44 -7.41 2.17
C ALA A 183 -11.27 -8.17 1.14
N PHE A 184 -10.69 -8.55 0.00
CA PHE A 184 -11.43 -9.07 -1.15
C PHE A 184 -11.34 -10.59 -1.32
N ASN A 185 -10.99 -11.34 -0.25
CA ASN A 185 -10.96 -12.81 -0.29
C ASN A 185 -12.25 -13.45 -0.85
N ALA A 186 -13.41 -12.94 -0.43
CA ALA A 186 -14.70 -13.45 -0.88
C ALA A 186 -14.97 -13.13 -2.35
N PHE A 187 -14.64 -11.90 -2.79
CA PHE A 187 -14.74 -11.48 -4.18
C PHE A 187 -13.84 -12.33 -5.09
N TYR A 188 -12.57 -12.52 -4.74
CA TYR A 188 -11.64 -13.34 -5.53
C TYR A 188 -12.15 -14.78 -5.68
N ARG A 189 -12.60 -15.38 -4.58
CA ARG A 189 -13.14 -16.75 -4.60
C ARG A 189 -14.42 -16.87 -5.42
N ASP A 190 -15.37 -15.97 -5.21
CA ASP A 190 -16.72 -16.14 -5.72
C ASP A 190 -16.91 -15.54 -7.12
N VAL A 191 -16.19 -14.47 -7.43
CA VAL A 191 -16.27 -13.76 -8.72
C VAL A 191 -15.14 -14.18 -9.65
N LEU A 192 -13.88 -14.04 -9.21
CA LEU A 192 -12.71 -14.36 -10.05
C LEU A 192 -12.39 -15.87 -10.11
N LYS A 193 -13.00 -16.67 -9.22
CA LYS A 193 -12.73 -18.10 -9.05
C LYS A 193 -11.29 -18.39 -8.64
N GLU A 194 -10.67 -17.44 -7.95
CA GLU A 194 -9.31 -17.54 -7.45
C GLU A 194 -9.31 -17.86 -5.95
N THR A 195 -8.60 -18.93 -5.58
CA THR A 195 -8.55 -19.42 -4.19
C THR A 195 -7.18 -19.26 -3.54
N GLY A 196 -6.19 -18.75 -4.27
CA GLY A 196 -4.80 -18.72 -3.81
C GLY A 196 -4.05 -20.05 -3.97
N ALA A 197 -4.69 -21.10 -4.50
CA ALA A 197 -4.13 -22.44 -4.58
C ALA A 197 -3.10 -22.62 -5.72
N VAL A 198 -3.25 -21.86 -6.81
CA VAL A 198 -2.33 -21.90 -7.97
C VAL A 198 -1.36 -20.73 -7.90
N GLU A 199 -1.90 -19.51 -7.86
CA GLU A 199 -1.14 -18.28 -7.69
C GLU A 199 -1.48 -17.62 -6.37
N ARG A 200 -0.50 -16.95 -5.78
CA ARG A 200 -0.61 -16.37 -4.44
C ARG A 200 -1.44 -15.09 -4.51
N ILE A 201 -2.60 -15.08 -3.87
CA ILE A 201 -3.38 -13.85 -3.68
C ILE A 201 -2.68 -12.99 -2.62
N THR A 202 -2.41 -11.73 -2.95
CA THR A 202 -1.82 -10.75 -2.05
C THR A 202 -2.81 -9.65 -1.71
N SER A 203 -2.68 -9.09 -0.50
CA SER A 203 -3.26 -7.80 -0.17
C SER A 203 -2.21 -6.71 -0.23
N THR A 204 -2.68 -5.47 -0.36
CA THR A 204 -1.82 -4.29 -0.48
C THR A 204 -1.98 -3.37 0.73
N LEU A 205 -0.89 -2.73 1.14
CA LEU A 205 -0.85 -1.77 2.24
C LEU A 205 -1.15 -0.37 1.71
N GLY A 206 -1.78 0.45 2.54
CA GLY A 206 -2.06 1.84 2.19
C GLY A 206 -2.60 2.63 3.39
N ALA A 207 -3.30 3.72 3.10
CA ALA A 207 -3.85 4.60 4.13
C ALA A 207 -4.84 3.90 5.09
N SER A 208 -5.60 2.92 4.62
CA SER A 208 -6.49 2.13 5.47
C SER A 208 -5.71 1.34 6.52
N THR A 209 -4.55 0.77 6.18
CA THR A 209 -3.68 0.04 7.13
C THR A 209 -3.19 0.97 8.23
N TYR A 210 -2.73 2.17 7.86
CA TYR A 210 -2.28 3.17 8.81
C TYR A 210 -3.41 3.56 9.78
N SER A 211 -4.59 3.85 9.25
CA SER A 211 -5.77 4.27 10.02
C SER A 211 -6.21 3.20 11.02
N GLN A 212 -6.31 1.95 10.56
CA GLN A 212 -6.66 0.82 11.41
C GLN A 212 -5.63 0.61 12.53
N LEU A 213 -4.34 0.70 12.22
CA LEU A 213 -3.28 0.55 13.22
C LEU A 213 -3.30 1.70 14.23
N PHE A 214 -3.52 2.93 13.75
CA PHE A 214 -3.65 4.12 14.60
C PHE A 214 -4.77 3.95 15.63
N ASP A 215 -5.94 3.47 15.20
CA ASP A 215 -7.07 3.25 16.08
C ASP A 215 -6.79 2.16 17.12
N ILE A 216 -6.18 1.05 16.71
CA ILE A 216 -5.76 -0.01 17.64
C ILE A 216 -4.75 0.53 18.66
N VAL A 217 -3.73 1.24 18.22
CA VAL A 217 -2.70 1.83 19.10
C VAL A 217 -3.30 2.84 20.07
N LYS A 218 -4.21 3.69 19.59
CA LYS A 218 -4.91 4.69 20.39
C LYS A 218 -5.80 4.05 21.44
N LEU A 219 -6.53 2.99 21.08
CA LEU A 219 -7.43 2.29 21.99
C LEU A 219 -6.69 1.48 23.06
N TYR A 220 -5.53 0.92 22.73
CA TYR A 220 -4.79 0.00 23.60
C TYR A 220 -3.41 0.54 24.04
N ARG A 221 -3.29 1.86 24.21
CA ARG A 221 -2.03 2.50 24.65
C ARG A 221 -1.45 1.81 25.89
N GLY A 222 -0.15 1.50 25.85
CA GLY A 222 0.57 0.82 26.93
C GLY A 222 0.43 -0.71 26.95
N SER A 223 -0.36 -1.30 26.05
CA SER A 223 -0.44 -2.75 25.89
C SER A 223 0.78 -3.30 25.14
N GLU A 224 1.15 -4.54 25.41
CA GLU A 224 2.11 -5.27 24.59
C GLU A 224 1.43 -5.67 23.27
N MET A 225 1.98 -5.26 22.13
CA MET A 225 1.37 -5.49 20.82
C MET A 225 2.21 -6.43 19.96
N THR A 226 1.55 -7.36 19.28
CA THR A 226 2.16 -8.24 18.28
C THR A 226 1.39 -8.11 16.97
N LEU A 227 2.07 -7.74 15.88
CA LEU A 227 1.52 -7.75 14.53
C LEU A 227 1.93 -9.05 13.82
N LYS A 228 0.93 -9.89 13.53
CA LYS A 228 1.07 -11.14 12.80
C LYS A 228 0.59 -10.98 11.36
N PHE A 229 1.52 -11.07 10.41
CA PHE A 229 1.19 -11.19 8.99
C PHE A 229 0.63 -12.60 8.75
N THR A 230 -0.69 -12.69 8.59
CA THR A 230 -1.46 -13.96 8.50
C THR A 230 -2.01 -14.23 7.10
N ASN A 231 -1.80 -13.29 6.18
CA ASN A 231 -1.99 -13.44 4.75
C ASN A 231 -0.75 -12.93 4.01
N HIS A 232 -0.76 -13.04 2.68
CA HIS A 232 0.32 -12.55 1.86
C HIS A 232 0.19 -11.05 1.59
N ILE A 233 1.18 -10.27 2.00
CA ILE A 233 1.28 -8.84 1.69
C ILE A 233 2.15 -8.66 0.45
N GLY A 234 1.59 -8.08 -0.61
CA GLY A 234 2.28 -7.84 -1.89
C GLY A 234 3.17 -6.60 -1.87
N GLY A 235 2.76 -5.58 -1.15
CA GLY A 235 3.51 -4.33 -1.07
C GLY A 235 2.70 -3.20 -0.48
N SER A 236 3.01 -1.98 -0.92
CA SER A 236 2.37 -0.76 -0.48
C SER A 236 2.06 0.10 -1.70
N ASP A 237 0.82 0.58 -1.78
CA ASP A 237 0.38 1.58 -2.78
C ASP A 237 0.50 3.01 -2.27
N ASP A 238 0.94 3.19 -1.01
CA ASP A 238 1.25 4.50 -0.42
C ASP A 238 2.51 4.40 0.46
N ASP A 239 3.68 4.43 -0.20
CA ASP A 239 4.98 4.28 0.48
C ASP A 239 5.24 5.37 1.53
N GLU A 240 4.75 6.59 1.30
CA GLU A 240 4.89 7.68 2.25
C GLU A 240 4.17 7.37 3.56
N ILE A 241 2.89 6.97 3.48
CA ILE A 241 2.11 6.54 4.65
C ILE A 241 2.69 5.24 5.24
N ASN A 242 3.17 4.31 4.42
CA ASN A 242 3.71 3.03 4.89
C ASN A 242 4.92 3.23 5.81
N MET A 243 5.80 4.20 5.52
CA MET A 243 6.88 4.57 6.43
C MET A 243 6.35 5.13 7.77
N TYR A 244 5.25 5.89 7.78
CA TYR A 244 4.61 6.31 9.02
C TYR A 244 4.00 5.14 9.79
N THR A 245 3.38 4.18 9.10
CA THR A 245 2.86 2.94 9.68
C THR A 245 3.98 2.15 10.36
N GLY A 246 5.10 1.93 9.67
CA GLY A 246 6.28 1.27 10.24
C GLY A 246 6.86 2.02 11.44
N ARG A 247 6.94 3.35 11.38
CA ARG A 247 7.36 4.15 12.54
C ARG A 247 6.40 4.01 13.72
N MET A 248 5.10 3.83 13.48
CA MET A 248 4.14 3.55 14.54
C MET A 248 4.38 2.18 15.19
N ILE A 249 4.66 1.14 14.40
CA ILE A 249 5.05 -0.20 14.89
C ILE A 249 6.31 -0.07 15.77
N ASN A 250 7.35 0.61 15.28
CA ASN A 250 8.61 0.77 16.00
C ASN A 250 8.47 1.58 17.29
N ASN A 251 7.77 2.72 17.25
CA ASN A 251 7.57 3.59 18.41
C ASN A 251 6.77 2.90 19.54
N ASN A 252 5.89 1.97 19.19
CA ASN A 252 5.12 1.16 20.16
C ASN A 252 5.81 -0.15 20.53
N LYS A 253 7.05 -0.39 20.07
CA LYS A 253 7.86 -1.58 20.38
C LYS A 253 7.10 -2.89 20.10
N MET A 254 6.36 -2.93 19.00
CA MET A 254 5.57 -4.11 18.66
C MET A 254 6.48 -5.26 18.23
N THR A 255 6.10 -6.49 18.58
CA THR A 255 6.64 -7.69 17.93
C THR A 255 6.03 -7.79 16.53
N THR A 256 6.84 -8.09 15.51
CA THR A 256 6.33 -8.45 14.18
C THR A 256 6.59 -9.93 13.91
N VAL A 257 5.60 -10.60 13.33
CA VAL A 257 5.66 -12.05 13.05
C VAL A 257 5.15 -12.31 11.65
N VAL A 258 5.98 -12.94 10.81
CA VAL A 258 5.50 -13.58 9.58
C VAL A 258 5.11 -15.01 9.95
N THR A 259 3.82 -15.33 9.81
CA THR A 259 3.26 -16.65 10.17
C THR A 259 3.45 -17.67 9.03
N PRO A 260 3.22 -18.98 9.26
CA PRO A 260 3.30 -20.00 8.20
C PRO A 260 2.37 -19.74 7.00
N THR A 261 1.26 -19.04 7.19
CA THR A 261 0.30 -18.69 6.13
C THR A 261 0.51 -17.28 5.59
N GLY A 262 1.48 -16.55 6.14
CA GLY A 262 1.74 -15.17 5.80
C GLY A 262 3.02 -14.98 5.02
N SER A 263 3.12 -13.82 4.39
CA SER A 263 4.36 -13.35 3.79
C SER A 263 4.38 -11.84 3.72
N VAL A 264 5.57 -11.26 3.66
CA VAL A 264 5.79 -9.84 3.45
C VAL A 264 6.70 -9.63 2.24
N PHE A 265 6.29 -8.73 1.36
CA PHE A 265 7.04 -8.33 0.18
C PHE A 265 7.01 -6.81 0.03
N SER A 266 8.04 -6.21 -0.58
CA SER A 266 8.11 -4.76 -0.80
C SER A 266 7.82 -3.97 0.50
N GLY A 267 6.90 -3.01 0.50
CA GLY A 267 6.47 -2.26 1.68
C GLY A 267 5.96 -3.11 2.86
N GLY A 268 5.53 -4.36 2.64
CA GLY A 268 5.26 -5.29 3.73
C GLY A 268 6.51 -5.66 4.52
N THR A 269 7.65 -5.82 3.82
CA THR A 269 8.95 -6.09 4.44
C THR A 269 9.41 -4.90 5.27
N ASP A 270 9.06 -3.67 4.87
CA ASP A 270 9.32 -2.47 5.66
C ASP A 270 8.58 -2.52 7.01
N LEU A 271 7.29 -2.92 7.00
CA LEU A 271 6.53 -3.06 8.25
C LEU A 271 7.07 -4.19 9.12
N PHE A 272 7.48 -5.32 8.53
CA PHE A 272 8.14 -6.38 9.29
C PHE A 272 9.46 -5.89 9.91
N ALA A 273 10.24 -5.10 9.17
CA ALA A 273 11.49 -4.49 9.62
C ALA A 273 11.31 -3.56 10.83
N ALA A 274 10.11 -3.02 11.02
CA ALA A 274 9.79 -2.10 12.11
C ALA A 274 9.61 -2.76 13.48
N GLY A 275 9.40 -4.08 13.53
CA GLY A 275 9.18 -4.80 14.77
C GLY A 275 10.44 -5.02 15.61
N ASN A 276 10.23 -5.29 16.89
CA ASN A 276 11.27 -5.71 17.81
C ASN A 276 10.68 -6.59 18.93
N PRO A 277 10.83 -7.94 18.88
CA PRO A 277 11.57 -8.70 17.86
C PRO A 277 10.80 -8.84 16.53
N ARG A 278 11.54 -9.30 15.52
CA ARG A 278 11.08 -9.71 14.18
C ARG A 278 11.20 -11.22 14.04
N ILE A 279 10.07 -11.92 13.96
CA ILE A 279 9.96 -13.38 14.03
C ILE A 279 9.49 -13.93 12.68
N LEU A 280 10.18 -14.95 12.18
CA LEU A 280 9.72 -15.75 11.05
C LEU A 280 9.32 -17.14 11.54
N GLU A 281 8.03 -17.45 11.53
CA GLU A 281 7.50 -18.81 11.70
C GLU A 281 7.49 -19.47 10.30
N ARG A 282 8.35 -20.47 10.05
CA ARG A 282 8.52 -21.02 8.69
C ARG A 282 7.30 -21.82 8.24
N ALA A 283 6.87 -21.61 7.00
CA ALA A 283 5.76 -22.36 6.38
C ALA A 283 6.09 -23.86 6.25
N ASP A 284 7.31 -24.16 5.81
CA ASP A 284 7.87 -25.50 5.67
C ASP A 284 9.29 -25.51 6.23
N THR A 285 9.44 -26.15 7.40
CA THR A 285 10.70 -26.21 8.13
C THR A 285 11.76 -27.09 7.45
N THR A 286 11.37 -27.87 6.43
CA THR A 286 12.27 -28.71 5.63
C THR A 286 12.93 -27.96 4.48
N LYS A 287 12.39 -26.79 4.11
CA LYS A 287 12.90 -25.93 3.05
C LYS A 287 13.84 -24.84 3.58
N ALA A 288 14.76 -24.40 2.72
CA ALA A 288 15.51 -23.17 2.94
C ALA A 288 14.55 -21.96 3.04
N ILE A 289 15.00 -20.88 3.70
CA ILE A 289 14.14 -19.72 4.03
C ILE A 289 13.54 -19.12 2.76
N GLU A 290 14.36 -18.86 1.75
CA GLU A 290 13.98 -18.24 0.49
C GLU A 290 12.97 -19.09 -0.31
N LEU A 291 13.02 -20.41 -0.17
CA LEU A 291 12.10 -21.34 -0.84
C LEU A 291 10.69 -21.33 -0.24
N ASN A 292 10.54 -20.78 0.97
CA ASN A 292 9.23 -20.55 1.58
C ASN A 292 8.54 -19.30 1.03
N LYS A 293 9.27 -18.39 0.35
CA LYS A 293 8.75 -17.13 -0.20
C LYS A 293 7.96 -16.27 0.80
N GLN A 294 8.41 -16.26 2.07
CA GLN A 294 7.73 -15.56 3.16
C GLN A 294 8.23 -14.14 3.39
N VAL A 295 9.46 -13.82 2.99
CA VAL A 295 10.05 -12.49 3.15
C VAL A 295 10.80 -12.15 1.86
N GLY A 296 10.38 -11.11 1.15
CA GLY A 296 11.05 -10.70 -0.08
C GLY A 296 11.19 -9.19 -0.23
N VAL A 297 12.14 -8.80 -1.06
CA VAL A 297 12.50 -7.40 -1.34
C VAL A 297 12.72 -7.21 -2.83
N HIS A 298 12.61 -5.96 -3.26
CA HIS A 298 12.97 -5.48 -4.58
C HIS A 298 13.23 -3.97 -4.54
N SER A 299 13.79 -3.43 -5.62
CA SER A 299 14.00 -1.99 -5.77
C SER A 299 12.71 -1.28 -6.14
N TRP A 300 12.48 -0.06 -5.68
CA TRP A 300 11.39 0.77 -6.21
C TRP A 300 11.74 1.38 -7.58
N ALA A 301 10.71 1.89 -8.27
CA ALA A 301 10.79 2.67 -9.50
C ALA A 301 9.77 3.82 -9.45
N GLU A 302 10.02 4.87 -10.22
CA GLU A 302 9.11 5.99 -10.40
C GLU A 302 9.04 6.30 -11.90
N GLY A 303 7.89 6.02 -12.52
CA GLY A 303 7.73 6.10 -13.97
C GLY A 303 8.68 5.16 -14.70
N ASP A 304 9.47 5.70 -15.63
CA ASP A 304 10.44 4.97 -16.44
C ASP A 304 11.80 4.77 -15.75
N LYS A 305 11.98 5.32 -14.53
CA LYS A 305 13.26 5.31 -13.82
C LYS A 305 13.26 4.34 -12.65
N THR A 306 14.32 3.56 -12.55
CA THR A 306 14.65 2.74 -11.39
C THR A 306 15.24 3.58 -10.26
N ALA A 307 15.14 3.12 -9.01
CA ALA A 307 15.73 3.79 -7.85
C ALA A 307 17.21 4.19 -8.07
N LYS A 308 18.00 3.32 -8.73
CA LYS A 308 19.44 3.54 -8.94
C LYS A 308 19.76 4.66 -9.93
N GLU A 309 18.80 5.09 -10.72
CA GLU A 309 18.96 6.22 -11.63
C GLU A 309 18.75 7.57 -10.92
N PHE A 310 18.17 7.56 -9.72
CA PHE A 310 18.10 8.74 -8.88
C PHE A 310 19.38 8.87 -8.04
N PRO A 311 19.93 10.09 -7.87
CA PRO A 311 21.07 10.30 -7.00
C PRO A 311 20.65 10.08 -5.55
N TYR A 312 21.53 9.56 -4.69
CA TYR A 312 21.26 9.38 -3.24
C TYR A 312 20.94 10.66 -2.45
N THR A 313 21.06 11.83 -3.07
CA THR A 313 20.57 13.11 -2.52
C THR A 313 19.08 13.33 -2.75
N ASN A 314 18.44 12.55 -3.63
CA ASN A 314 17.00 12.58 -3.89
C ASN A 314 16.23 12.31 -2.58
N GLU A 315 15.10 12.98 -2.42
CA GLU A 315 14.32 12.94 -1.18
C GLU A 315 13.81 11.53 -0.87
N SER A 316 13.39 10.73 -1.87
CA SER A 316 12.91 9.36 -1.70
C SER A 316 13.99 8.45 -1.10
N HIS A 317 15.25 8.57 -1.56
CA HIS A 317 16.36 7.87 -0.93
C HIS A 317 16.62 8.32 0.51
N ARG A 318 16.54 9.62 0.79
CA ARG A 318 16.73 10.16 2.14
C ARG A 318 15.62 9.73 3.09
N GLN A 319 14.38 9.68 2.61
CA GLN A 319 13.22 9.16 3.34
C GLN A 319 13.45 7.70 3.75
N GLN A 320 13.74 6.84 2.77
CA GLN A 320 13.97 5.42 3.00
C GLN A 320 15.18 5.16 3.92
N ALA A 321 16.29 5.85 3.69
CA ALA A 321 17.47 5.75 4.55
C ALA A 321 17.17 6.15 6.00
N THR A 322 16.42 7.24 6.19
CA THR A 322 15.99 7.69 7.52
C THR A 322 15.05 6.69 8.17
N TYR A 323 14.10 6.15 7.41
CA TYR A 323 13.16 5.13 7.88
C TYR A 323 13.90 3.89 8.37
N PHE A 324 14.70 3.26 7.52
CA PHE A 324 15.42 2.05 7.88
C PHE A 324 16.44 2.28 8.99
N GLN A 325 17.16 3.41 9.00
CA GLN A 325 18.04 3.73 10.13
C GLN A 325 17.25 3.84 11.44
N LYS A 326 16.04 4.43 11.40
CA LYS A 326 15.20 4.55 12.59
C LYS A 326 14.73 3.20 13.10
N VAL A 327 14.31 2.29 12.21
CA VAL A 327 13.69 1.03 12.60
C VAL A 327 14.67 -0.13 12.82
N MET A 328 15.82 -0.12 12.13
CA MET A 328 16.84 -1.18 12.20
C MET A 328 18.17 -0.74 12.82
N GLY A 329 18.32 0.55 13.16
CA GLY A 329 19.56 1.08 13.71
C GLY A 329 20.68 1.15 12.67
N GLU A 330 21.92 0.87 13.09
CA GLU A 330 23.14 1.08 12.29
C GLU A 330 23.16 0.32 10.96
N LYS A 331 22.53 -0.86 10.91
CA LYS A 331 22.46 -1.69 9.69
C LYS A 331 21.35 -1.26 8.73
N GLY A 332 20.49 -0.31 9.11
CA GLY A 332 19.30 0.06 8.36
C GLY A 332 19.61 0.61 6.96
N ILE A 333 20.54 1.56 6.84
CA ILE A 333 20.89 2.15 5.54
C ILE A 333 21.49 1.09 4.61
N ASP A 334 22.26 0.15 5.15
CA ASP A 334 22.90 -0.90 4.36
C ASP A 334 21.90 -1.98 3.93
N PHE A 335 20.88 -2.23 4.76
CA PHE A 335 19.75 -3.05 4.38
C PHE A 335 18.94 -2.39 3.26
N TYR A 336 18.68 -1.08 3.35
CA TYR A 336 18.00 -0.34 2.29
C TYR A 336 18.75 -0.42 0.95
N ILE A 337 20.06 -0.18 0.93
CA ILE A 337 20.85 -0.32 -0.31
C ILE A 337 20.78 -1.75 -0.84
N PHE A 338 20.80 -2.74 0.05
CA PHE A 338 20.61 -4.13 -0.34
C PHE A 338 19.28 -4.38 -1.05
N THR A 339 18.17 -3.77 -0.62
CA THR A 339 16.89 -3.97 -1.35
C THR A 339 16.97 -3.46 -2.79
N LEU A 340 17.66 -2.33 -3.01
CA LEU A 340 17.91 -1.78 -4.35
C LEU A 340 18.81 -2.69 -5.21
N ASP A 341 19.75 -3.39 -4.58
CA ASP A 341 20.70 -4.28 -5.26
C ASP A 341 20.16 -5.67 -5.53
N SER A 342 19.15 -6.11 -4.80
CA SER A 342 18.70 -7.49 -4.79
C SER A 342 17.86 -7.87 -6.01
N ALA A 343 16.95 -6.99 -6.43
CA ALA A 343 16.10 -7.21 -7.60
C ALA A 343 15.61 -5.88 -8.20
N PRO A 344 15.33 -5.81 -9.52
CA PRO A 344 14.65 -4.66 -10.13
C PRO A 344 13.19 -4.55 -9.65
N ALA A 345 12.50 -3.46 -10.00
CA ALA A 345 11.13 -3.21 -9.55
C ALA A 345 10.08 -4.25 -10.00
N ALA A 346 10.32 -4.90 -11.14
CA ALA A 346 9.50 -6.01 -11.61
C ALA A 346 10.04 -7.39 -11.19
N GLY A 347 11.06 -7.44 -10.35
CA GLY A 347 11.74 -8.66 -9.92
C GLY A 347 11.50 -8.99 -8.45
N GLU A 348 11.95 -10.17 -8.05
CA GLU A 348 11.81 -10.64 -6.67
C GLU A 348 13.13 -11.18 -6.14
N HIS A 349 13.52 -10.74 -4.95
CA HIS A 349 14.54 -11.41 -4.15
C HIS A 349 13.94 -11.91 -2.84
N TRP A 350 13.84 -13.23 -2.71
CA TRP A 350 13.39 -13.88 -1.49
C TRP A 350 14.57 -14.00 -0.51
N MET A 351 14.38 -13.48 0.70
CA MET A 351 15.43 -13.33 1.72
C MET A 351 16.05 -14.69 2.07
N THR A 352 17.36 -14.82 1.91
CA THR A 352 18.08 -16.01 2.38
C THR A 352 18.45 -15.87 3.86
N LYS A 353 18.87 -16.97 4.49
CA LYS A 353 19.45 -16.91 5.83
C LYS A 353 20.70 -16.01 5.88
N ALA A 354 21.55 -16.07 4.85
CA ALA A 354 22.77 -15.28 4.78
C ALA A 354 22.48 -13.77 4.69
N ASP A 355 21.48 -13.38 3.90
CA ASP A 355 21.01 -11.99 3.85
C ASP A 355 20.52 -11.54 5.22
N SER A 356 19.67 -12.35 5.84
CA SER A 356 19.14 -12.05 7.18
C SER A 356 20.25 -11.90 8.22
N ASP A 357 21.22 -12.83 8.27
CA ASP A 357 22.33 -12.79 9.22
C ASP A 357 23.20 -11.53 9.02
N LYS A 358 23.50 -11.19 7.75
CA LYS A 358 24.29 -10.00 7.39
C LYS A 358 23.68 -8.73 7.99
N TYR A 359 22.36 -8.56 7.86
CA TYR A 359 21.65 -7.37 8.32
C TYR A 359 21.04 -7.50 9.72
N GLY A 360 21.13 -8.67 10.35
CA GLY A 360 20.39 -8.99 11.58
C GLY A 360 18.87 -8.83 11.39
N PHE A 361 18.36 -9.13 10.19
CA PHE A 361 17.00 -8.80 9.77
C PHE A 361 15.96 -9.64 10.51
N ILE A 362 15.96 -10.96 10.34
CA ILE A 362 15.14 -11.86 11.13
C ILE A 362 15.85 -12.08 12.47
N THR A 363 15.23 -11.62 13.55
CA THR A 363 15.83 -11.73 14.91
C THR A 363 15.54 -13.08 15.56
N ARG A 364 14.56 -13.82 15.04
CA ARG A 364 14.19 -15.17 15.50
C ARG A 364 13.53 -15.95 14.38
N ILE A 365 13.95 -17.19 14.21
CA ILE A 365 13.34 -18.14 13.29
C ILE A 365 12.73 -19.25 14.14
N GLU A 366 11.45 -19.53 13.92
CA GLU A 366 10.66 -20.56 14.61
C GLU A 366 10.28 -21.69 13.63
#